data_AF-A0A554K805-F1
#
_entry.id   AF-A0A554K805-F1
#
_cell.length_a   1.000
_cell.length_b   1.000
_cell.length_c   1.000
_cell.angle_alpha   90.00
_cell.angle_beta   90.00
_cell.angle_gamma   90.00
#
_symmetry.space_group_name_H-M   'P 1'
#
loop_
_entity.id
_entity.type
_entity.pdbx_description
1 polymer ?
#
loop_
_entity_poly.entity_id
_entity_poly.type
_entity_poly.pdbx_seq_one_letter_code
_entity_poly.pdbx_strand_id
1 'polypeptide(L)'
;MRDTIVIDLETKKAFAEVGGEKNIRDLGISVAGVYSYGQDAFFAFEEHELPRLTELLKGTAHLIGFNIIHFDIPVLEAYVDKAVLAPIALTDIFADAVKFLGHRVGLDGVAKATLGQGKS
;
A
#
# COMPACT_ATOMS: atom_id res chain seq x y z
N MET A 1 1.14 -1.31 22.13
CA MET A 1 0.41 -0.36 21.27
C MET A 1 0.30 -1.03 19.90
N ARG A 2 -0.83 -0.92 19.18
CA ARG A 2 -0.90 -1.45 17.81
C ARG A 2 -0.11 -0.53 16.87
N ASP A 3 0.53 -1.11 15.88
CA ASP A 3 1.51 -0.43 15.04
C ASP A 3 0.85 0.51 14.02
N THR A 4 1.63 1.49 13.54
CA THR A 4 1.32 2.27 12.34
C THR A 4 2.38 1.94 11.31
N ILE A 5 1.97 1.57 10.10
CA ILE A 5 2.91 1.17 9.06
C ILE A 5 2.63 1.91 7.75
N VAL A 6 3.70 2.16 6.98
CA VAL A 6 3.62 2.57 5.57
C VAL A 6 3.80 1.32 4.72
N ILE A 7 3.03 1.16 3.65
CA ILE A 7 3.15 0.04 2.72
C ILE A 7 3.13 0.52 1.27
N ASP A 8 3.86 -0.19 0.42
CA ASP A 8 3.82 -0.09 -1.03
C ASP A 8 3.96 -1.50 -1.62
N LEU A 9 3.26 -1.78 -2.73
CA LEU A 9 3.30 -3.07 -3.39
C LEU A 9 3.84 -2.97 -4.82
N GLU A 10 4.76 -3.86 -5.13
CA GLU A 10 5.11 -4.18 -6.50
C GLU A 10 4.32 -5.40 -6.96
N THR A 11 3.85 -5.38 -8.21
CA THR A 11 2.98 -6.42 -8.76
C THR A 11 3.70 -7.32 -9.76
N LYS A 12 3.18 -8.54 -9.95
CA LYS A 12 3.79 -9.52 -10.88
C LYS A 12 3.42 -9.31 -12.33
N LYS A 13 2.20 -8.81 -12.57
CA LYS A 13 1.62 -8.67 -13.90
C LYS A 13 1.31 -7.20 -14.16
N ALA A 14 1.37 -6.81 -15.42
CA ALA A 14 0.83 -5.54 -15.86
C ALA A 14 -0.71 -5.58 -15.94
N PHE A 15 -1.35 -4.40 -15.87
CA PHE A 15 -2.79 -4.26 -16.07
C PHE A 15 -3.30 -4.91 -17.36
N ALA A 16 -2.53 -4.84 -18.45
CA ALA A 16 -2.91 -5.43 -19.73
C ALA A 16 -3.03 -6.96 -19.67
N GLU A 17 -2.21 -7.62 -18.84
CA GLU A 17 -2.18 -9.08 -18.70
C GLU A 17 -3.39 -9.61 -17.91
N VAL A 18 -3.98 -8.78 -17.05
CA VAL A 18 -5.17 -9.14 -16.27
C VAL A 18 -6.46 -8.63 -16.90
N GLY A 19 -6.41 -7.96 -18.06
CA GLY A 19 -7.61 -7.41 -18.70
C GLY A 19 -8.08 -6.05 -18.16
N GLY A 20 -7.17 -5.30 -17.53
CA GLY A 20 -7.36 -3.92 -17.10
C GLY A 20 -7.68 -3.75 -15.61
N GLU A 21 -7.95 -2.49 -15.21
CA GLU A 21 -8.14 -2.07 -13.81
C GLU A 21 -9.29 -2.79 -13.08
N LYS A 22 -10.24 -3.39 -13.80
CA LYS A 22 -11.33 -4.16 -13.19
C LYS A 22 -10.84 -5.43 -12.48
N ASN A 23 -9.65 -5.92 -12.84
CA ASN A 23 -9.07 -7.17 -12.37
C ASN A 23 -7.80 -6.93 -11.54
N ILE A 24 -7.73 -5.80 -10.81
CA ILE A 24 -6.58 -5.44 -9.95
C ILE A 24 -6.16 -6.59 -9.01
N ARG A 25 -7.12 -7.35 -8.48
CA ARG A 25 -6.85 -8.49 -7.59
C ARG A 25 -6.00 -9.59 -8.25
N ASP A 26 -6.00 -9.67 -9.58
CA ASP A 26 -5.31 -10.72 -10.33
C ASP A 26 -3.85 -10.36 -10.67
N LEU A 27 -3.42 -9.13 -10.35
CA LEU A 27 -2.07 -8.64 -10.62
C LEU A 27 -1.00 -9.45 -9.87
N GLY A 28 -1.35 -9.92 -8.68
CA GLY A 28 -0.45 -10.63 -7.78
C GLY A 28 0.65 -9.74 -7.20
N ILE A 29 1.17 -10.10 -6.03
CA ILE A 29 2.24 -9.34 -5.36
C ILE A 29 3.58 -9.98 -5.71
N SER A 30 4.54 -9.18 -6.16
CA SER A 30 5.94 -9.60 -6.29
C SER A 30 6.69 -9.32 -4.99
N VAL A 31 6.62 -8.08 -4.49
CA VAL A 31 7.22 -7.62 -3.25
C VAL A 31 6.31 -6.63 -2.54
N ALA A 32 6.18 -6.75 -1.22
CA ALA A 32 5.59 -5.73 -0.36
C ALA A 32 6.69 -5.04 0.46
N GLY A 33 6.86 -3.73 0.26
CA GLY A 33 7.73 -2.90 1.07
C GLY A 33 6.96 -2.29 2.24
N VAL A 34 7.50 -2.39 3.45
CA VAL A 34 6.85 -1.88 4.67
C VAL A 34 7.84 -1.07 5.50
N TYR A 35 7.38 0.05 6.03
CA TYR A 35 8.04 0.74 7.14
C TYR A 35 7.15 0.70 8.38
N SER A 36 7.68 0.23 9.51
CA SER A 36 6.98 0.18 10.79
C SER A 36 7.43 1.33 11.69
N TYR A 37 6.50 2.17 12.13
CA TYR A 37 6.80 3.21 13.12
C TYR A 37 7.09 2.62 14.50
N GLY A 38 6.41 1.53 14.87
CA GLY A 38 6.60 0.87 16.17
C GLY A 38 7.93 0.15 16.30
N GLN A 39 8.51 -0.31 15.19
CA GLN A 39 9.80 -1.02 15.17
C GLN A 39 10.96 -0.16 14.64
N ASP A 40 10.67 1.04 14.11
CA ASP A 40 11.65 1.94 13.47
C ASP A 40 12.49 1.21 12.41
N ALA A 41 11.82 0.42 11.56
CA ALA A 41 12.47 -0.51 10.65
C ALA A 41 11.72 -0.69 9.34
N PHE A 42 12.50 -0.97 8.28
CA PHE A 42 12.01 -1.40 6.98
C PHE A 42 11.97 -2.92 6.88
N PHE A 43 10.93 -3.42 6.24
CA PHE A 43 10.74 -4.82 5.91
C PHE A 43 10.40 -4.95 4.43
N ALA A 44 10.85 -6.03 3.81
CA ALA A 44 10.40 -6.45 2.49
C ALA A 44 9.91 -7.88 2.60
N PHE A 45 8.78 -8.17 1.95
CA PHE A 45 8.20 -9.50 1.89
C PHE A 45 8.01 -9.87 0.43
N GLU A 46 8.69 -10.91 -0.03
CA GLU A 46 8.33 -11.54 -1.29
C GLU A 46 7.02 -12.32 -1.17
N GLU A 47 6.43 -12.73 -2.29
CA GLU A 47 5.13 -13.43 -2.28
C GLU A 47 5.10 -14.64 -1.31
N HIS A 48 6.17 -15.42 -1.27
CA HIS A 48 6.26 -16.60 -0.39
C HIS A 48 6.33 -16.23 1.10
N GLU A 49 6.61 -14.97 1.42
CA GLU A 49 6.71 -14.42 2.77
C GLU A 49 5.46 -13.63 3.19
N LEU A 50 4.43 -13.50 2.34
CA LEU A 50 3.16 -12.84 2.67
C LEU A 50 2.44 -13.40 3.91
N PRO A 51 2.61 -14.68 4.33
CA PRO A 51 2.15 -15.11 5.64
C PRO A 51 2.76 -14.27 6.80
N ARG A 52 4.02 -13.86 6.70
CA ARG A 52 4.69 -13.00 7.69
C ARG A 52 4.14 -11.57 7.65
N LEU A 53 3.87 -11.04 6.46
CA LEU A 53 3.18 -9.75 6.30
C LEU A 53 1.79 -9.80 6.95
N THR A 54 1.06 -10.90 6.78
CA THR A 54 -0.27 -11.08 7.38
C THR A 54 -0.21 -11.02 8.91
N GLU A 55 0.80 -11.63 9.53
CA GLU A 55 1.01 -11.52 10.98
C GLU A 55 1.34 -10.08 11.43
N LEU A 56 2.13 -9.34 10.66
CA LEU A 56 2.39 -7.92 10.92
C LEU A 56 1.10 -7.09 10.85
N LEU A 57 0.27 -7.32 9.82
CA LEU A 57 -1.01 -6.63 9.62
C LEU A 57 -2.00 -6.87 10.76
N LYS A 58 -2.04 -8.07 11.36
CA LYS A 58 -2.87 -8.35 12.56
C LYS A 58 -2.51 -7.47 13.76
N GLY A 59 -1.25 -7.03 13.85
CA GLY A 59 -0.75 -6.12 14.90
C GLY A 59 -0.89 -4.64 14.55
N THR A 60 -1.38 -4.30 13.35
CA THR A 60 -1.41 -2.95 12.81
C THR A 60 -2.76 -2.28 13.08
N ALA A 61 -2.75 -1.05 13.55
CA ALA A 61 -3.95 -0.22 13.70
C ALA A 61 -4.14 0.77 12.55
N HIS A 62 -3.06 1.19 11.90
CA HIS A 62 -3.09 2.21 10.87
C HIS A 62 -2.12 1.87 9.74
N LEU A 63 -2.61 1.94 8.51
CA LEU A 63 -1.88 1.67 7.29
C LEU A 63 -1.88 2.91 6.40
N ILE A 64 -0.70 3.32 5.96
CA ILE A 64 -0.47 4.51 5.15
C ILE A 64 0.08 4.06 3.79
N GLY A 65 -0.44 4.60 2.70
CA GLY A 65 0.09 4.36 1.37
C GLY A 65 -0.30 5.44 0.37
N PHE A 66 0.08 5.25 -0.89
CA PHE A 66 -0.21 6.18 -1.97
C PHE A 66 -1.10 5.50 -3.03
N ASN A 67 -2.35 5.94 -3.14
CA ASN A 67 -3.40 5.27 -3.93
C ASN A 67 -3.78 3.87 -3.39
N ILE A 68 -3.51 3.65 -2.10
CA ILE A 68 -3.69 2.38 -1.38
C ILE A 68 -5.12 1.85 -1.40
N ILE A 69 -6.13 2.72 -1.36
CA ILE A 69 -7.54 2.29 -1.34
C ILE A 69 -7.94 1.66 -2.67
N HIS A 70 -7.44 2.21 -3.78
CA HIS A 70 -7.83 1.76 -5.12
C HIS A 70 -6.90 0.70 -5.71
N PHE A 71 -5.68 0.56 -5.17
CA PHE A 71 -4.67 -0.34 -5.72
C PHE A 71 -4.25 -1.41 -4.71
N ASP A 72 -3.48 -1.06 -3.68
CA ASP A 72 -2.80 -2.03 -2.82
C ASP A 72 -3.78 -2.87 -1.99
N ILE A 73 -4.83 -2.27 -1.43
CA ILE A 73 -5.84 -3.01 -0.65
C ILE A 73 -6.53 -4.08 -1.52
N PRO A 74 -7.09 -3.77 -2.70
CA PRO A 74 -7.62 -4.79 -3.60
C PRO A 74 -6.62 -5.89 -3.97
N VAL A 75 -5.33 -5.56 -4.18
CA VAL A 75 -4.29 -6.56 -4.45
C VAL A 75 -4.04 -7.45 -3.21
N LEU A 76 -3.96 -6.86 -2.01
CA LEU A 76 -3.79 -7.59 -0.75
C LEU A 76 -4.94 -8.54 -0.45
N GLU A 77 -6.18 -8.18 -0.81
CA GLU A 77 -7.36 -9.03 -0.60
C GLU A 77 -7.28 -10.40 -1.32
N ALA A 78 -6.38 -10.57 -2.30
CA ALA A 78 -6.11 -11.87 -2.91
C ALA A 78 -5.26 -12.80 -2.04
N TYR A 79 -4.55 -12.25 -1.05
CA TYR A 79 -3.58 -12.96 -0.21
C TYR A 79 -3.90 -12.90 1.29
N VAL A 80 -4.61 -11.86 1.72
CA VAL A 80 -4.89 -11.54 3.11
C VAL A 80 -6.40 -11.54 3.33
N ASP A 81 -6.85 -12.23 4.38
CA ASP A 81 -8.27 -12.28 4.73
C ASP A 81 -8.80 -10.87 5.04
N LYS A 82 -9.99 -10.56 4.54
CA LYS A 82 -10.66 -9.28 4.75
C LYS A 82 -10.88 -8.96 6.23
N ALA A 83 -11.04 -9.97 7.08
CA ALA A 83 -11.17 -9.79 8.52
C ALA A 83 -9.90 -9.22 9.17
N VAL A 84 -8.72 -9.44 8.56
CA VAL A 84 -7.45 -8.83 8.99
C VAL A 84 -7.36 -7.37 8.55
N LEU A 85 -7.79 -7.06 7.33
CA LEU A 85 -7.69 -5.71 6.75
C LEU A 85 -8.77 -4.73 7.24
N ALA A 86 -10.02 -5.20 7.38
CA ALA A 86 -11.18 -4.38 7.73
C ALA A 86 -11.04 -3.50 9.00
N PRO A 87 -10.38 -3.94 10.10
CA PRO A 87 -10.24 -3.12 11.29
C PRO A 87 -9.10 -2.08 11.21
N ILE A 88 -8.29 -2.10 10.14
CA ILE A 88 -7.12 -1.23 10.01
C ILE A 88 -7.56 0.12 9.44
N ALA A 89 -7.25 1.22 10.14
CA ALA A 89 -7.47 2.55 9.60
C ALA A 89 -6.58 2.79 8.37
N LEU A 90 -7.08 3.48 7.35
CA LEU A 90 -6.33 3.75 6.12
C LEU A 90 -6.07 5.24 5.96
N THR A 91 -4.84 5.61 5.62
CA THR A 91 -4.51 6.91 5.04
C THR A 91 -4.03 6.72 3.61
N ASP A 92 -4.75 7.31 2.67
CA ASP A 92 -4.38 7.33 1.26
C ASP A 92 -3.94 8.75 0.89
N ILE A 93 -2.62 8.94 0.80
CA ILE A 93 -2.00 10.24 0.51
C ILE A 93 -2.49 10.78 -0.85
N PHE A 94 -2.69 9.90 -1.83
CA PHE A 94 -3.19 10.29 -3.14
C PHE A 94 -4.63 10.81 -3.04
N ALA A 95 -5.51 10.05 -2.37
CA ALA A 95 -6.90 10.45 -2.23
C ALA A 95 -7.06 11.80 -1.51
N ASP A 96 -6.31 11.99 -0.42
CA ASP A 96 -6.32 13.24 0.34
C ASP A 96 -5.75 14.42 -0.46
N ALA A 97 -4.65 14.20 -1.19
CA ALA A 97 -4.06 15.22 -2.06
C ALA A 97 -5.02 15.62 -3.18
N VAL A 98 -5.66 14.66 -3.86
CA VAL A 98 -6.64 14.92 -4.92
C VAL A 98 -7.84 15.70 -4.39
N LYS A 99 -8.34 15.31 -3.21
CA LYS A 99 -9.46 15.99 -2.56
C LYS A 99 -9.14 17.46 -2.26
N PHE A 100 -7.91 17.75 -1.85
CA PHE A 100 -7.48 19.12 -1.54
C PHE A 100 -7.16 19.95 -2.79
N LEU A 101 -6.47 19.36 -3.77
CA LEU A 101 -5.96 20.05 -4.96
C LEU A 101 -6.97 20.15 -6.11
N GLY A 102 -8.01 19.31 -6.12
CA GLY A 102 -9.00 19.24 -7.19
C GLY A 102 -8.50 18.59 -8.49
N HIS A 103 -7.29 18.04 -8.52
CA HIS A 103 -6.71 17.33 -9.65
C HIS A 103 -5.75 16.23 -9.20
N ARG A 104 -5.44 15.29 -10.11
CA ARG A 104 -4.49 14.20 -9.86
C ARG A 104 -3.06 14.73 -9.75
N VAL A 105 -2.33 14.25 -8.75
CA VAL A 105 -0.90 14.50 -8.57
C VAL A 105 -0.19 13.17 -8.32
N GLY A 106 0.99 13.00 -8.91
CA GLY A 106 1.84 11.82 -8.66
C GLY A 106 2.66 11.97 -7.39
N LEU A 107 3.14 10.85 -6.83
CA LEU A 107 3.92 10.83 -5.58
C LEU A 107 5.16 11.73 -5.66
N ASP A 108 5.88 11.73 -6.79
CA ASP A 108 7.05 12.60 -7.01
C ASP A 108 6.69 14.09 -6.94
N GLY A 109 5.52 14.48 -7.49
CA GLY A 109 5.02 15.86 -7.40
C GLY A 109 4.69 16.26 -5.97
N VAL A 110 4.05 15.36 -5.21
CA VAL A 110 3.75 15.58 -3.78
C VAL A 110 5.04 15.71 -2.98
N ALA A 111 6.01 14.81 -3.17
CA ALA A 111 7.27 14.81 -2.46
C ALA A 111 8.07 16.10 -2.73
N LYS A 112 8.16 16.53 -4.00
CA LYS A 112 8.87 17.78 -4.36
C LYS A 112 8.22 18.99 -3.72
N ALA A 113 6.89 19.07 -3.76
CA ALA A 113 6.16 20.22 -3.24
C ALA A 113 6.18 20.33 -1.70
N THR A 114 6.24 19.20 -1.00
CA THR A 114 6.12 19.17 0.48
C THR A 114 7.44 18.96 1.21
N LEU A 115 8.35 18.16 0.66
CA LEU A 115 9.63 17.79 1.28
C LEU A 115 10.85 18.39 0.57
N GLY A 116 10.65 19.06 -0.58
CA GLY A 116 11.74 19.59 -1.41
C GLY A 116 12.60 18.50 -2.07
N GLN A 117 12.14 17.24 -2.09
CA GLN A 117 12.87 16.08 -2.60
C GLN A 117 12.01 15.29 -3.58
N GLY A 118 12.63 14.66 -4.59
CA GLY A 118 11.93 13.77 -5.53
C GLY A 118 11.70 12.38 -4.97
N LYS A 119 10.86 11.59 -5.65
CA LYS A 119 10.79 10.13 -5.40
C LYS A 119 12.14 9.52 -5.78
N SER A 120 12.68 8.65 -4.95
CA SER A 120 13.92 7.88 -5.15
C SER A 120 13.65 6.38 -5.11
#